data_AF-A0AAD2CGE6-F1
#
_entry.id   AF-A0AAD2CGE6-F1
#
_cell.length_a   1.000
_cell.length_b   1.000
_cell.length_c   1.000
_cell.angle_alpha   90.00
_cell.angle_beta   90.00
_cell.angle_gamma   90.00
#
_symmetry.space_group_name_H-M   'P 1'
#
loop_
_entity.id
_entity.type
_entity.pdbx_description
1 polymer ?
#
loop_
_entity_poly.entity_id
_entity_poly.type
_entity_poly.pdbx_seq_one_letter_code
_entity_poly.pdbx_strand_id
1 'polypeptide(L)'
;MSRDAFEKVPGCNGNGAAGTDYCFDPSKTDAPSEKPTPAPVTAKPTSQGLGDPTHNFMMRLYWSIDYFWQETKKEAWWCMECTKCDEYSLGDGPNHGCVTPGSRSSSCAPGHLIWIRKCTDTRRKFEWNIVSNPGSGDQIRADGTNLCFHTVDNRYLEIQPCDNTRSEQLFMPIADLDRFELRPYSQRRWSRNDAICLTQMHHPKEKELIGMQPCRRALGHETLYWEEFHR
;
A
#
# COMPACT_ATOMS: atom_id res chain seq x y z
N MET A 1 -32.15 -7.30 33.30
CA MET A 1 -32.55 -8.57 32.67
C MET A 1 -31.77 -8.70 31.38
N SER A 2 -30.85 -9.65 31.31
CA SER A 2 -30.10 -9.99 30.09
C SER A 2 -30.74 -11.23 29.49
N ARG A 3 -31.01 -11.23 28.18
CA ARG A 3 -31.47 -12.44 27.49
C ARG A 3 -30.27 -13.37 27.31
N ASP A 4 -30.47 -14.66 27.50
CA ASP A 4 -29.47 -15.73 27.55
C ASP A 4 -29.06 -16.25 26.15
N ALA A 5 -29.26 -15.43 25.11
CA ALA A 5 -28.87 -15.69 23.71
C ALA A 5 -29.49 -16.93 23.03
N PHE A 6 -30.33 -17.71 23.73
CA PHE A 6 -31.02 -18.89 23.20
C PHE A 6 -32.54 -18.81 23.35
N GLU A 7 -33.07 -17.69 23.84
CA GLU A 7 -34.50 -17.51 24.03
C GLU A 7 -35.23 -17.52 22.68
N LYS A 8 -36.33 -18.27 22.59
CA LYS A 8 -37.13 -18.38 21.36
C LYS A 8 -37.75 -17.02 21.02
N VAL A 9 -37.56 -16.58 19.76
CA VAL A 9 -38.19 -15.34 19.27
C VAL A 9 -39.70 -15.56 19.08
N PRO A 10 -40.58 -14.75 19.71
CA PRO A 10 -42.03 -14.87 19.55
C PRO A 10 -42.44 -14.74 18.07
N GLY A 11 -43.21 -15.70 17.57
CA GLY A 11 -43.67 -15.73 16.17
C GLY A 11 -42.78 -16.51 15.19
N CYS A 12 -41.63 -17.03 15.64
CA CYS A 12 -40.70 -17.77 14.78
C CYS A 12 -40.55 -19.23 15.21
N ASN A 13 -40.41 -20.13 14.23
CA ASN A 13 -40.22 -21.56 14.45
C ASN A 13 -38.74 -21.91 14.24
N GLY A 14 -38.15 -22.71 15.14
CA GLY A 14 -36.73 -23.13 15.07
C GLY A 14 -36.03 -23.05 16.43
N ASN A 15 -34.87 -23.69 16.54
CA ASN A 15 -33.98 -23.58 17.69
C ASN A 15 -33.06 -22.36 17.49
N GLY A 16 -32.99 -21.47 18.48
CA GLY A 16 -32.12 -20.29 18.43
C GLY A 16 -30.63 -20.66 18.46
N ALA A 17 -29.79 -19.85 17.81
CA ALA A 17 -28.34 -19.95 17.85
C ALA A 17 -27.77 -18.65 18.44
N ALA A 18 -26.78 -18.77 19.33
CA ALA A 18 -26.19 -17.63 20.02
C ALA A 18 -25.60 -16.62 19.01
N GLY A 19 -25.97 -15.34 19.17
CA GLY A 19 -25.47 -14.23 18.35
C GLY A 19 -26.21 -13.99 17.04
N THR A 20 -27.34 -14.67 16.79
CA THR A 20 -28.06 -14.60 15.51
C THR A 20 -29.54 -14.25 15.72
N ASP A 21 -29.93 -13.03 15.33
CA ASP A 21 -31.31 -12.56 15.31
C ASP A 21 -31.82 -12.41 13.87
N TYR A 22 -32.30 -13.49 13.24
CA TYR A 22 -33.18 -13.33 12.08
C TYR A 22 -34.23 -14.43 11.98
N CYS A 23 -35.47 -14.01 11.73
CA CYS A 23 -36.56 -14.89 11.32
C CYS A 23 -36.61 -14.92 9.80
N PHE A 24 -36.38 -16.10 9.24
CA PHE A 24 -36.41 -16.32 7.80
C PHE A 24 -37.83 -16.75 7.40
N ASP A 25 -38.51 -15.93 6.60
CA ASP A 25 -39.80 -16.26 5.98
C ASP A 25 -39.56 -16.75 4.54
N PRO A 26 -39.56 -18.08 4.29
CA PRO A 26 -39.31 -18.63 2.96
C PRO A 26 -40.38 -18.22 1.93
N SER A 27 -41.55 -17.73 2.35
CA SER A 27 -42.62 -17.30 1.44
C SER A 27 -42.42 -15.91 0.84
N LYS A 28 -41.42 -15.15 1.30
CA LYS A 28 -41.07 -13.81 0.81
C LYS A 28 -39.83 -13.75 -0.08
N THR A 29 -39.36 -14.91 -0.55
CA THR A 29 -38.20 -14.96 -1.45
C THR A 29 -38.70 -15.14 -2.88
N ASP A 30 -38.54 -14.12 -3.71
CA ASP A 30 -38.71 -14.28 -5.16
C ASP A 30 -37.73 -15.35 -5.66
N ALA A 31 -38.19 -16.23 -6.55
CA ALA A 31 -37.42 -17.36 -7.04
C ALA A 31 -36.05 -16.90 -7.62
N PRO A 32 -34.96 -17.67 -7.43
CA PRO A 32 -33.66 -17.31 -7.97
C PRO A 32 -33.71 -17.24 -9.51
N SER A 33 -33.24 -16.14 -10.08
CA SER A 33 -33.00 -16.07 -11.52
C SER A 33 -31.80 -16.97 -11.86
N GLU A 34 -31.97 -17.92 -12.79
CA GLU A 34 -30.89 -18.80 -13.29
C GLU A 34 -29.78 -18.07 -14.06
N LYS A 35 -29.88 -16.74 -14.21
CA LYS A 35 -28.83 -15.92 -14.79
C LYS A 35 -28.01 -15.32 -13.66
N PRO A 36 -26.67 -15.45 -13.65
CA PRO A 36 -25.85 -14.71 -12.70
C PRO A 36 -26.14 -13.23 -12.94
N THR A 37 -26.82 -12.62 -11.98
CA THR A 37 -26.91 -11.17 -11.92
C THR A 37 -25.49 -10.74 -11.58
N PRO A 38 -24.80 -9.94 -12.43
CA PRO A 38 -23.54 -9.34 -12.01
C PRO A 38 -23.83 -8.68 -10.67
N ALA A 39 -23.00 -8.94 -9.66
CA ALA A 39 -23.06 -8.17 -8.43
C ALA A 39 -23.19 -6.69 -8.81
N PRO A 40 -23.95 -5.86 -8.07
CA PRO A 40 -23.88 -4.43 -8.27
C PRO A 40 -22.41 -4.06 -8.08
N VAL A 41 -21.72 -3.90 -9.20
CA VAL A 41 -20.44 -3.23 -9.25
C VAL A 41 -20.86 -1.83 -8.88
N THR A 42 -20.71 -1.50 -7.59
CA THR A 42 -20.30 -0.14 -7.28
C THR A 42 -19.12 0.05 -8.21
N ALA A 43 -19.30 0.83 -9.28
CA ALA A 43 -18.22 1.19 -10.15
C ALA A 43 -17.22 1.88 -9.23
N LYS A 44 -16.22 1.12 -8.78
CA LYS A 44 -15.00 1.66 -8.23
C LYS A 44 -14.57 2.69 -9.27
N PRO A 45 -14.26 3.94 -8.89
CA PRO A 45 -13.84 4.92 -9.86
C PRO A 45 -12.75 4.27 -10.71
N THR A 46 -13.04 4.13 -12.01
CA THR A 46 -12.06 3.73 -13.01
C THR A 46 -10.81 4.56 -12.73
N SER A 47 -9.64 3.92 -12.73
CA SER A 47 -8.32 4.51 -12.51
C SER A 47 -8.04 5.68 -13.48
N GLN A 48 -8.71 6.82 -13.29
CA GLN A 48 -8.67 7.95 -14.21
C GLN A 48 -7.33 8.70 -14.17
N GLY A 49 -6.40 8.28 -13.33
CA GLY A 49 -5.08 8.89 -13.16
C GLY A 49 -3.88 8.06 -13.61
N LEU A 50 -4.06 6.80 -14.03
CA LEU A 50 -2.93 5.94 -14.40
C LEU A 50 -2.36 6.39 -15.76
N GLY A 51 -1.28 7.17 -15.73
CA GLY A 51 -0.64 7.73 -16.93
C GLY A 51 -1.02 9.19 -17.23
N ASP A 52 -1.86 9.83 -16.41
CA ASP A 52 -1.96 11.29 -16.42
C ASP A 52 -0.72 11.86 -15.72
N PRO A 53 0.15 12.64 -16.41
CA PRO A 53 1.32 13.26 -15.79
C PRO A 53 0.98 14.24 -14.67
N THR A 54 -0.30 14.58 -14.48
CA THR A 54 -0.82 15.43 -13.39
C THR A 54 -1.49 14.63 -12.28
N HIS A 55 -1.70 13.32 -12.43
CA HIS A 55 -2.18 12.48 -11.32
C HIS A 55 -1.06 12.26 -10.33
N ASN A 56 -1.15 12.97 -9.22
CA ASN A 56 -0.23 12.87 -8.12
C ASN A 56 -0.94 12.34 -6.86
N PHE A 57 -0.22 11.58 -6.05
CA PHE A 57 -0.77 10.99 -4.83
C PHE A 57 0.32 10.74 -3.81
N MET A 58 -0.05 10.65 -2.52
CA MET A 58 0.87 10.10 -1.54
C MET A 58 0.81 8.58 -1.59
N MET A 59 1.95 7.93 -1.52
CA MET A 59 2.00 6.47 -1.41
C MET A 59 1.88 6.06 0.05
N ARG A 60 0.81 5.32 0.36
CA ARG A 60 0.51 4.81 1.70
C ARG A 60 0.73 3.31 1.75
N LEU A 61 1.33 2.83 2.83
CA LEU A 61 1.40 1.39 3.10
C LEU A 61 -0.02 0.87 3.33
N TYR A 62 -0.43 -0.11 2.54
CA TYR A 62 -1.75 -0.71 2.63
C TYR A 62 -1.94 -1.42 3.98
N TRP A 63 -3.16 -1.36 4.49
CA TRP A 63 -3.53 -1.94 5.78
C TRP A 63 -4.92 -2.58 5.75
N SER A 64 -5.03 -3.83 6.20
CA SER A 64 -6.33 -4.47 6.43
C SER A 64 -6.88 -4.04 7.79
N ILE A 65 -8.15 -3.62 7.81
CA ILE A 65 -8.89 -3.46 9.08
C ILE A 65 -8.85 -4.83 9.81
N ASP A 66 -8.52 -4.84 11.11
CA ASP A 66 -8.24 -6.02 11.96
C ASP A 66 -6.78 -6.48 12.12
N TYR A 67 -5.81 -5.84 11.44
CA TYR A 67 -4.41 -6.16 11.68
C TYR A 67 -3.91 -5.61 13.04
N PHE A 68 -3.41 -6.49 13.91
CA PHE A 68 -2.90 -6.16 15.25
C PHE A 68 -1.42 -5.74 15.19
N TRP A 69 -1.08 -4.55 15.68
CA TRP A 69 0.21 -3.92 15.42
C TRP A 69 0.79 -3.22 16.65
N GLN A 70 2.08 -3.43 16.94
CA GLN A 70 2.76 -2.87 18.14
C GLN A 70 1.89 -2.99 19.40
N GLU A 71 1.24 -4.14 19.57
CA GLU A 71 0.34 -4.43 20.69
C GLU A 71 -0.91 -3.52 20.76
N THR A 72 -1.28 -2.90 19.64
CA THR A 72 -2.46 -2.05 19.51
C THR A 72 -3.30 -2.39 18.28
N LYS A 73 -4.61 -2.18 18.40
CA LYS A 73 -5.56 -2.19 17.27
C LYS A 73 -5.76 -0.80 16.67
N LYS A 74 -5.06 0.21 17.19
CA LYS A 74 -5.11 1.56 16.63
C LYS A 74 -4.42 1.56 15.28
N GLU A 75 -5.19 1.92 14.25
CA GLU A 75 -4.66 2.04 12.89
C GLU A 75 -3.54 3.08 12.84
N ALA A 76 -2.47 2.72 12.14
CA ALA A 76 -1.37 3.62 11.81
C ALA A 76 -1.19 3.59 10.29
N TRP A 77 -1.16 4.78 9.69
CA TRP A 77 -1.04 4.96 8.25
C TRP A 77 0.33 5.53 7.92
N TRP A 78 1.10 4.82 7.09
CA TRP A 78 2.49 5.15 6.78
C TRP A 78 2.62 5.65 5.35
N CYS A 79 3.10 6.87 5.16
CA CYS A 79 3.30 7.48 3.85
C CYS A 79 4.79 7.62 3.55
N MET A 80 5.18 7.38 2.30
CA MET A 80 6.55 7.55 1.82
C MET A 80 6.96 9.02 1.79
N GLU A 81 8.21 9.29 2.16
CA GLU A 81 8.82 10.62 2.12
C GLU A 81 10.32 10.51 1.81
N CYS A 82 10.84 11.45 1.01
CA CYS A 82 12.28 11.59 0.78
C CYS A 82 13.02 11.96 2.07
N THR A 83 14.19 11.38 2.26
CA THR A 83 15.07 11.65 3.40
C THR A 83 16.52 11.74 2.95
N LYS A 84 17.31 12.61 3.59
CA LYS A 84 18.76 12.69 3.40
C LYS A 84 19.40 11.97 4.57
N CYS A 85 20.24 10.98 4.29
CA CYS A 85 20.97 10.22 5.31
C CYS A 85 22.47 10.35 5.08
N ASP A 86 23.24 10.25 6.16
CA ASP A 86 24.70 10.20 6.09
C ASP A 86 25.18 8.78 5.75
N GLU A 87 24.45 7.77 6.22
CA GLU A 87 24.71 6.36 5.94
C GLU A 87 23.42 5.64 5.56
N TYR A 88 23.55 4.60 4.73
CA TYR A 88 22.47 3.66 4.50
C TYR A 88 22.43 2.60 5.60
N SER A 89 21.26 2.39 6.19
CA SER A 89 20.95 1.16 6.90
C SER A 89 19.47 0.80 6.73
N LEU A 90 19.14 -0.47 6.86
CA LEU A 90 17.74 -0.88 7.02
C LEU A 90 17.30 -0.58 8.45
N GLY A 91 16.12 0.01 8.60
CA GLY A 91 15.52 0.27 9.91
C GLY A 91 15.52 1.74 10.31
N ASP A 92 15.86 2.01 11.58
CA ASP A 92 15.65 3.28 12.28
C ASP A 92 16.52 4.42 11.71
N GLY A 93 16.05 5.06 10.64
CA GLY A 93 16.77 6.11 9.90
C GLY A 93 17.43 7.19 10.78
N PRO A 94 16.79 7.71 11.84
CA PRO A 94 17.40 8.68 12.75
C PRO A 94 18.75 8.24 13.34
N ASN A 95 18.98 6.95 13.56
CA ASN A 95 20.25 6.44 14.07
C ASN A 95 21.38 6.47 13.01
N HIS A 96 21.04 6.75 11.76
CA HIS A 96 21.94 6.76 10.60
C HIS A 96 22.01 8.15 9.94
N GLY A 97 21.73 9.20 10.73
CA GLY A 97 21.80 10.58 10.27
C GLY A 97 20.67 10.99 9.32
N CYS A 98 19.62 10.17 9.19
CA CYS A 98 18.51 10.52 8.33
C CYS A 98 17.71 11.72 8.86
N VAL A 99 17.61 12.74 8.04
CA VAL A 99 16.86 13.97 8.31
C VAL A 99 15.93 14.26 7.15
N THR A 100 14.79 14.90 7.41
CA THR A 100 13.99 15.39 6.28
C THR A 100 14.79 16.47 5.55
N PRO A 101 14.98 16.35 4.24
CA PRO A 101 15.60 17.40 3.45
C PRO A 101 14.69 18.64 3.46
N GLY A 102 15.23 19.78 3.91
CA GLY A 102 14.56 21.07 3.86
C GLY A 102 13.28 21.23 4.71
N SER A 103 12.63 22.40 4.55
CA SER A 103 11.41 22.79 5.26
C SER A 103 10.13 22.68 4.41
N ARG A 104 10.21 22.28 3.14
CA ARG A 104 9.09 22.20 2.17
C ARG A 104 8.98 20.82 1.50
N SER A 105 7.81 20.54 0.91
CA SER A 105 7.33 19.26 0.38
C SER A 105 8.05 18.66 -0.84
N SER A 106 8.86 19.42 -1.59
CA SER A 106 9.45 18.99 -2.88
C SER A 106 10.96 18.72 -2.83
N SER A 107 11.52 18.47 -1.65
CA SER A 107 12.95 18.49 -1.36
C SER A 107 13.74 17.22 -1.73
N CYS A 108 13.20 16.37 -2.60
CA CYS A 108 13.94 15.22 -3.11
C CYS A 108 15.13 15.73 -3.95
N ALA A 109 16.28 15.08 -3.79
CA ALA A 109 17.48 15.33 -4.58
C ALA A 109 18.14 13.98 -4.92
N PRO A 110 18.97 13.90 -5.98
CA PRO A 110 19.71 12.69 -6.28
C PRO A 110 20.48 12.16 -5.06
N GLY A 111 20.38 10.85 -4.82
CA GLY A 111 20.98 10.15 -3.67
C GLY A 111 20.17 10.21 -2.37
N HIS A 112 19.04 10.92 -2.32
CA HIS A 112 18.14 10.82 -1.17
C HIS A 112 17.51 9.42 -1.10
N LEU A 113 17.31 8.94 0.11
CA LEU A 113 16.60 7.68 0.38
C LEU A 113 15.12 7.95 0.65
N ILE A 114 14.34 6.89 0.82
CA ILE A 114 12.92 6.98 1.20
C ILE A 114 12.71 6.36 2.57
N TRP A 115 12.00 7.06 3.45
CA TRP A 115 11.49 6.52 4.71
C TRP A 115 9.97 6.62 4.80
N ILE A 116 9.39 6.00 5.81
CA ILE A 116 7.97 6.14 6.13
C ILE A 116 7.71 7.11 7.27
N ARG A 117 6.63 7.88 7.16
CA ARG A 117 6.12 8.82 8.16
C ARG A 117 4.63 8.61 8.36
N LYS A 118 4.06 9.08 9.47
CA LYS A 118 2.61 9.07 9.62
C LYS A 118 1.96 9.91 8.52
N CYS A 119 0.98 9.35 7.83
CA CYS A 119 0.26 10.05 6.76
C CYS A 119 -0.47 11.32 7.23
N THR A 120 -0.79 11.42 8.52
CA THR A 120 -1.47 12.57 9.14
C THR A 120 -0.55 13.75 9.44
N ASP A 121 0.75 13.67 9.14
CA ASP A 121 1.67 14.80 9.32
C ASP A 121 1.37 15.94 8.33
N THR A 122 0.52 16.88 8.77
CA THR A 122 -0.03 18.00 7.97
C THR A 122 1.02 18.97 7.45
N ARG A 123 2.25 18.92 7.97
CA ARG A 123 3.30 19.88 7.62
C ARG A 123 3.89 19.64 6.23
N ARG A 124 3.71 18.43 5.66
CA ARG A 124 4.32 18.05 4.38
C ARG A 124 3.43 17.13 3.57
N LYS A 125 3.33 17.38 2.26
CA LYS A 125 2.73 16.50 1.25
C LYS A 125 3.85 16.01 0.33
N PHE A 126 4.15 14.72 0.35
CA PHE A 126 5.11 14.13 -0.59
C PHE A 126 4.32 13.33 -1.61
N GLU A 127 4.25 13.89 -2.80
CA GLU A 127 3.40 13.39 -3.88
C GLU A 127 4.28 12.68 -4.92
N TRP A 128 3.72 11.63 -5.48
CA TRP A 128 4.33 10.74 -6.46
C TRP A 128 3.41 10.64 -7.65
N ASN A 129 3.99 10.36 -8.81
CA ASN A 129 3.25 10.03 -10.01
C ASN A 129 3.82 8.75 -10.64
N ILE A 130 2.98 7.99 -11.29
CA ILE A 130 3.40 6.81 -12.06
C ILE A 130 3.71 7.26 -13.48
N VAL A 131 4.89 6.87 -13.97
CA VAL A 131 5.28 7.05 -15.38
C VAL A 131 5.19 5.68 -16.04
N SER A 132 4.12 5.48 -16.81
CA SER A 132 3.89 4.22 -17.51
C SER A 132 4.86 4.04 -18.67
N ASN A 133 5.48 2.86 -18.79
CA ASN A 133 6.33 2.53 -19.94
C ASN A 133 5.82 1.25 -20.61
N PRO A 134 4.85 1.35 -21.54
CA PRO A 134 4.26 0.20 -22.22
C PRO A 134 5.31 -0.73 -22.84
N GLY A 135 5.15 -2.04 -22.63
CA GLY A 135 6.10 -3.05 -23.08
C GLY A 135 7.29 -3.27 -22.13
N SER A 136 7.42 -2.46 -21.08
CA SER A 136 8.41 -2.62 -20.01
C SER A 136 7.76 -2.48 -18.63
N GLY A 137 8.48 -1.97 -17.63
CA GLY A 137 7.97 -1.68 -16.29
C GLY A 137 7.70 -0.20 -16.07
N ASP A 138 6.90 0.14 -15.07
CA ASP A 138 6.58 1.53 -14.76
C ASP A 138 7.66 2.15 -13.85
N GLN A 139 7.83 3.47 -13.94
CA GLN A 139 8.65 4.22 -12.99
C GLN A 139 7.76 4.96 -11.99
N ILE A 140 8.28 5.16 -10.77
CA ILE A 140 7.65 6.01 -9.77
C ILE A 140 8.50 7.28 -9.67
N ARG A 141 7.87 8.43 -9.92
CA ARG A 141 8.52 9.73 -9.99
C ARG A 141 8.05 10.63 -8.85
N ALA A 142 8.97 11.37 -8.25
CA ALA A 142 8.63 12.43 -7.31
C ALA A 142 7.95 13.58 -8.07
N ASP A 143 6.75 13.96 -7.63
CA ASP A 143 5.92 14.93 -8.34
C ASP A 143 6.64 16.29 -8.52
N GLY A 144 6.41 16.92 -9.68
CA GLY A 144 7.05 18.19 -10.04
C GLY A 144 8.57 18.11 -10.29
N THR A 145 9.17 16.92 -10.36
CA THR A 145 10.61 16.72 -10.62
C THR A 145 10.87 15.72 -11.75
N ASN A 146 12.14 15.60 -12.19
CA ASN A 146 12.60 14.50 -13.04
C ASN A 146 13.40 13.47 -12.22
N LEU A 147 12.92 13.16 -11.01
CA LEU A 147 13.58 12.23 -10.10
C LEU A 147 12.70 11.00 -9.86
N CYS A 148 13.27 9.82 -10.10
CA CYS A 148 12.60 8.54 -10.02
C CYS A 148 13.22 7.64 -8.96
N PHE A 149 12.41 6.69 -8.50
CA PHE A 149 12.84 5.56 -7.70
C PHE A 149 13.94 4.78 -8.41
N HIS A 150 15.02 4.47 -7.68
CA HIS A 150 16.17 3.70 -8.16
C HIS A 150 16.58 2.69 -7.10
N THR A 151 16.50 1.41 -7.45
CA THR A 151 16.94 0.33 -6.56
C THR A 151 18.46 0.16 -6.60
N VAL A 152 19.08 0.00 -5.43
CA VAL A 152 20.52 -0.20 -5.30
C VAL A 152 20.78 -1.57 -4.67
N ASP A 153 21.53 -2.42 -5.39
CA ASP A 153 21.97 -3.76 -4.98
C ASP A 153 20.86 -4.69 -4.43
N ASN A 154 19.60 -4.49 -4.85
CA ASN A 154 18.44 -5.15 -4.24
C ASN A 154 18.34 -4.99 -2.71
N ARG A 155 18.90 -3.92 -2.15
CA ARG A 155 18.91 -3.64 -0.71
C ARG A 155 18.06 -2.44 -0.35
N TYR A 156 18.17 -1.36 -1.12
CA TYR A 156 17.47 -0.12 -0.82
C TYR A 156 17.02 0.65 -2.03
N LEU A 157 16.23 1.67 -1.73
CA LEU A 157 15.71 2.62 -2.67
C LEU A 157 16.35 3.97 -2.43
N GLU A 158 16.90 4.53 -3.50
CA GLU A 158 17.27 5.93 -3.57
C GLU A 158 16.49 6.65 -4.68
N ILE A 159 16.64 7.96 -4.70
CA ILE A 159 16.12 8.85 -5.72
C ILE A 159 17.24 9.21 -6.69
N GLN A 160 17.01 9.04 -8.00
CA GLN A 160 17.95 9.43 -9.06
C GLN A 160 17.21 10.11 -10.22
N PRO A 161 17.91 10.81 -11.13
CA PRO A 161 17.31 11.25 -12.38
C PRO A 161 16.59 10.12 -13.10
N CYS A 162 15.39 10.38 -13.60
CA CYS A 162 14.60 9.38 -14.31
C CYS A 162 15.29 8.93 -15.60
N ASP A 163 15.40 7.61 -15.79
CA ASP A 163 15.97 6.94 -16.96
C ASP A 163 15.27 5.57 -17.13
N ASN A 164 14.33 5.50 -18.06
CA ASN A 164 13.52 4.29 -18.29
C ASN A 164 14.30 3.17 -19.01
N THR A 165 15.56 3.40 -19.36
CA THR A 165 16.43 2.34 -19.89
C THR A 165 17.09 1.54 -18.76
N ARG A 166 17.06 2.03 -17.52
CA ARG A 166 17.64 1.38 -16.34
C ARG A 166 16.67 0.43 -15.69
N SER A 167 17.01 -0.85 -15.65
CA SER A 167 16.23 -1.88 -14.97
C SER A 167 15.98 -1.58 -13.50
N GLU A 168 16.87 -0.85 -12.85
CA GLU A 168 16.81 -0.49 -11.42
C GLU A 168 15.70 0.50 -11.11
N GLN A 169 15.17 1.20 -12.12
CA GLN A 169 14.09 2.17 -12.00
C GLN A 169 12.74 1.64 -12.47
N LEU A 170 12.69 0.41 -13.00
CA LEU A 170 11.48 -0.19 -13.56
C LEU A 170 10.86 -1.14 -12.55
N PHE A 171 9.58 -0.92 -12.25
CA PHE A 171 8.75 -1.76 -11.40
C PHE A 171 7.72 -2.51 -12.24
N MET A 172 7.15 -3.58 -11.70
CA MET A 172 6.03 -4.27 -12.33
C MET A 172 4.94 -3.26 -12.72
N PRO A 173 4.32 -3.40 -13.91
CA PRO A 173 3.26 -2.48 -14.31
C PRO A 173 2.20 -2.34 -13.23
N ILE A 174 1.96 -1.11 -12.80
CA ILE A 174 0.97 -0.80 -11.78
C ILE A 174 -0.34 -0.61 -12.52
N ALA A 175 -1.28 -1.52 -12.30
CA ALA A 175 -2.58 -1.54 -12.98
C ALA A 175 -3.76 -1.21 -12.04
N ASP A 176 -3.53 -1.21 -10.73
CA ASP A 176 -4.52 -0.94 -9.68
C ASP A 176 -3.84 -0.11 -8.58
N LEU A 177 -4.40 1.06 -8.26
CA LEU A 177 -3.86 1.98 -7.26
C LEU A 177 -4.39 1.72 -5.85
N ASP A 178 -5.43 0.92 -5.70
CA ASP A 178 -5.98 0.59 -4.39
C ASP A 178 -5.14 -0.48 -3.67
N ARG A 179 -4.38 -1.28 -4.43
CA ARG A 179 -3.46 -2.26 -3.85
C ARG A 179 -2.43 -2.75 -4.88
N PHE A 180 -1.20 -2.28 -4.77
CA PHE A 180 -0.11 -2.69 -5.65
C PHE A 180 1.17 -3.09 -4.90
N GLU A 181 2.00 -3.87 -5.59
CA GLU A 181 3.29 -4.38 -5.11
C GLU A 181 4.41 -3.62 -5.84
N LEU A 182 5.37 -3.08 -5.09
CA LEU A 182 6.55 -2.45 -5.67
C LEU A 182 7.67 -3.48 -5.85
N ARG A 183 7.54 -4.29 -6.90
CA ARG A 183 8.54 -5.28 -7.29
C ARG A 183 9.31 -4.82 -8.53
N PRO A 184 10.65 -4.94 -8.57
CA PRO A 184 11.43 -4.64 -9.76
C PRO A 184 10.97 -5.48 -10.97
N TYR A 185 10.85 -4.84 -12.13
CA TYR A 185 10.42 -5.47 -13.38
C TYR A 185 11.39 -6.55 -13.88
N SER A 186 12.67 -6.43 -13.51
CA SER A 186 13.69 -7.47 -13.77
C SER A 186 13.27 -8.84 -13.20
N GLN A 187 12.46 -8.85 -12.14
CA GLN A 187 11.95 -10.04 -11.46
C GLN A 187 10.57 -10.50 -11.99
N ARG A 188 10.10 -10.02 -13.14
CA ARG A 188 8.75 -10.34 -13.68
C ARG A 188 8.47 -11.83 -13.89
N ARG A 189 9.52 -12.65 -14.04
CA ARG A 189 9.42 -14.11 -14.18
C ARG A 189 9.60 -14.87 -12.87
N TRP A 190 9.89 -14.17 -11.78
CA TRP A 190 10.15 -14.78 -10.48
C TRP A 190 8.82 -15.01 -9.77
N SER A 191 8.76 -16.12 -9.03
CA SER A 191 7.65 -16.36 -8.12
C SER A 191 7.71 -15.35 -6.96
N ARG A 192 6.57 -15.09 -6.30
CA ARG A 192 6.57 -14.24 -5.10
C ARG A 192 7.41 -14.80 -3.94
N ASN A 193 7.68 -16.11 -3.94
CA ASN A 193 8.51 -16.74 -2.91
C ASN A 193 10.00 -16.43 -3.08
N ASP A 194 10.42 -16.21 -4.33
CA ASP A 194 11.81 -15.96 -4.70
C ASP A 194 12.10 -14.47 -4.91
N ALA A 195 11.05 -13.68 -5.15
CA ALA A 195 11.17 -12.25 -5.41
C ALA A 195 11.50 -11.43 -4.15
N ILE A 196 12.15 -10.30 -4.40
CA ILE A 196 12.43 -9.23 -3.45
C ILE A 196 11.59 -8.00 -3.83
N CYS A 197 10.86 -7.46 -2.87
CA CYS A 197 9.94 -6.35 -3.03
C CYS A 197 10.33 -5.17 -2.13
N LEU A 198 10.01 -3.97 -2.59
CA LEU A 198 10.18 -2.76 -1.83
C LEU A 198 9.09 -2.66 -0.76
N THR A 199 9.50 -2.70 0.51
CA THR A 199 8.62 -2.76 1.68
C THR A 199 9.39 -2.38 2.96
N GLN A 200 8.72 -2.42 4.09
CA GLN A 200 9.26 -2.16 5.42
C GLN A 200 9.83 -3.42 6.07
N MET A 201 10.57 -3.27 7.17
CA MET A 201 11.11 -4.35 8.00
C MET A 201 10.11 -4.87 9.03
N HIS A 202 9.32 -5.89 8.67
CA HIS A 202 8.44 -6.73 9.53
C HIS A 202 7.39 -6.00 10.41
N HIS A 203 7.64 -4.82 10.98
CA HIS A 203 6.69 -3.93 11.63
C HIS A 203 7.09 -2.46 11.40
N PRO A 204 6.34 -1.70 10.58
CA PRO A 204 6.76 -0.37 10.17
C PRO A 204 6.84 0.57 11.37
N LYS A 205 7.95 1.31 11.51
CA LYS A 205 8.15 2.36 12.52
C LYS A 205 8.26 3.73 11.85
N GLU A 206 7.86 4.78 12.56
CA GLU A 206 8.04 6.15 12.08
C GLU A 206 9.53 6.43 11.81
N LYS A 207 9.83 7.00 10.64
CA LYS A 207 11.17 7.30 10.10
C LYS A 207 12.02 6.07 9.78
N GLU A 208 11.39 4.91 9.61
CA GLU A 208 12.06 3.73 9.09
C GLU A 208 12.35 3.88 7.60
N LEU A 209 13.59 3.57 7.18
CA LEU A 209 13.96 3.53 5.77
C LEU A 209 13.26 2.37 5.06
N ILE A 210 12.71 2.66 3.89
CA ILE A 210 12.15 1.64 3.00
C ILE A 210 13.28 0.89 2.33
N GLY A 211 13.18 -0.43 2.40
CA GLY A 211 14.18 -1.35 1.89
C GLY A 211 13.58 -2.43 1.02
N MET A 212 14.44 -3.30 0.54
CA MET A 212 14.07 -4.44 -0.27
C MET A 212 14.10 -5.70 0.59
N GLN A 213 12.97 -6.40 0.70
CA GLN A 213 12.80 -7.62 1.49
C GLN A 213 12.20 -8.74 0.64
N PRO A 214 12.42 -10.02 1.00
CA PRO A 214 11.70 -11.12 0.37
C PRO A 214 10.19 -10.86 0.38
N CYS A 215 9.55 -10.87 -0.78
CA CYS A 215 8.13 -10.52 -0.90
C CYS A 215 7.27 -11.42 0.01
N ARG A 216 7.63 -12.71 0.14
CA ARG A 216 6.98 -13.66 1.05
C ARG A 216 6.95 -13.24 2.51
N ARG A 217 7.98 -12.53 3.01
CA ARG A 217 8.01 -12.05 4.40
C ARG A 217 6.99 -10.95 4.57
N ALA A 218 6.97 -9.98 3.66
CA ALA A 218 6.02 -8.90 3.70
C ALA A 218 4.57 -9.37 3.52
N LEU A 219 4.33 -10.45 2.76
CA LEU A 219 3.02 -11.11 2.67
C LEU A 219 2.57 -11.69 4.00
N GLY A 220 3.45 -12.41 4.71
CA GLY A 220 3.14 -12.99 6.02
C GLY A 220 2.77 -11.95 7.08
N HIS A 221 3.17 -10.70 6.87
CA HIS A 221 2.83 -9.55 7.72
C HIS A 221 1.88 -8.57 7.03
N GLU A 222 1.27 -8.94 5.90
CA GLU A 222 0.33 -8.16 5.10
C GLU A 222 0.75 -6.72 4.72
N THR A 223 2.04 -6.41 4.85
CA THR A 223 2.64 -5.08 4.64
C THR A 223 3.37 -5.00 3.31
N LEU A 224 3.13 -5.96 2.41
CA LEU A 224 3.72 -5.95 1.07
C LEU A 224 3.15 -4.82 0.20
N TYR A 225 1.89 -4.45 0.43
CA TYR A 225 1.15 -3.65 -0.51
C TYR A 225 1.21 -2.16 -0.20
N TRP A 226 1.08 -1.39 -1.26
CA TRP A 226 0.98 0.05 -1.27
C TRP A 226 -0.31 0.46 -1.96
N GLU A 227 -0.80 1.64 -1.63
CA GLU A 227 -1.99 2.22 -2.24
C GLU A 227 -1.82 3.72 -2.42
N GLU A 228 -2.62 4.29 -3.32
CA GLU A 228 -2.76 5.74 -3.41
C GLU A 228 -3.48 6.29 -2.17
N PHE A 229 -3.03 7.45 -1.72
CA PHE A 229 -3.65 8.17 -0.63
C PHE A 229 -3.72 9.65 -0.97
N HIS A 230 -4.93 10.18 -0.87
CA HIS A 230 -5.22 11.60 -1.01
C HIS A 230 -5.60 12.15 0.37
N ARG A 231 -5.05 13.32 0.70
CA ARG A 231 -5.33 14.01 1.96
C ARG A 231 -6.47 15.00 1.82
#